data_AF-A0A965JYK9-F1
#
_entry.id   AF-A0A965JYK9-F1
#
_cell.length_a   1.000
_cell.length_b   1.000
_cell.length_c   1.000
_cell.angle_alpha   90.00
_cell.angle_beta   90.00
_cell.angle_gamma   90.00
#
_symmetry.space_group_name_H-M   'P 1'
#
loop_
_entity.id
_entity.type
_entity.pdbx_description
1 polymer ?
#
loop_
_entity_poly.entity_id
_entity_poly.type
_entity_poly.pdbx_seq_one_letter_code
_entity_poly.pdbx_strand_id
1 'polypeptide(L)'
;QTVKQAKELQKLVAKPLSPKIAEEKLYNLLGDDDLFDLISAEEEKFGNDCDVRILVESSLSKFLNDKENAVKPWDKEAYKICQNICKSLEELYIPY
;
A
#
# COMPACT_ATOMS: atom_id res chain seq x y z
N GLN A 1 -6.01 -2.21 10.65
CA GLN A 1 -6.61 -2.61 9.37
C GLN A 1 -7.93 -3.36 9.55
N THR A 2 -8.98 -2.95 8.83
CA THR A 2 -10.26 -3.70 8.73
C THR A 2 -10.37 -4.43 7.38
N VAL A 3 -11.26 -5.43 7.29
CA VAL A 3 -11.54 -6.13 6.02
C VAL A 3 -11.99 -5.17 4.92
N LYS A 4 -12.81 -4.18 5.27
CA LYS A 4 -13.30 -3.17 4.32
C LYS A 4 -12.14 -2.37 3.72
N GLN A 5 -11.25 -1.85 4.57
CA GLN A 5 -10.07 -1.11 4.13
C GLN A 5 -9.14 -2.00 3.29
N ALA A 6 -8.92 -3.26 3.68
CA ALA A 6 -8.09 -4.17 2.89
C ALA A 6 -8.68 -4.47 1.50
N LYS A 7 -10.01 -4.64 1.38
CA LYS A 7 -10.69 -4.83 0.08
C LYS A 7 -10.63 -3.57 -0.78
N GLU A 8 -10.75 -2.39 -0.19
CA GLU A 8 -10.61 -1.13 -0.90
C GLU A 8 -9.17 -0.91 -1.39
N LEU A 9 -8.18 -1.22 -0.54
CA LEU A 9 -6.77 -1.20 -0.92
C LEU A 9 -6.49 -2.17 -2.08
N GLN A 10 -7.01 -3.39 -2.02
CA GLN A 10 -6.86 -4.38 -3.10
C GLN A 10 -7.39 -3.86 -4.44
N LYS A 11 -8.56 -3.20 -4.44
CA LYS A 11 -9.12 -2.61 -5.66
C LYS A 11 -8.28 -1.44 -6.16
N LEU A 12 -7.72 -0.65 -5.24
CA LEU A 12 -6.92 0.52 -5.58
C LEU A 12 -5.62 0.12 -6.29
N VAL A 13 -4.91 -0.86 -5.76
CA VAL A 13 -3.60 -1.31 -6.28
C VAL A 13 -3.69 -2.29 -7.46
N ALA A 14 -4.90 -2.67 -7.88
CA ALA A 14 -5.14 -3.54 -9.03
C ALA A 14 -4.78 -2.88 -10.38
N LYS A 15 -4.58 -1.56 -10.40
CA LYS A 15 -4.19 -0.77 -11.58
C LYS A 15 -3.06 0.20 -11.16
N PRO A 16 -2.25 0.71 -12.12
CA PRO A 16 -1.28 1.77 -11.85
C PRO A 16 -1.88 2.87 -10.99
N LEU A 17 -1.17 3.24 -9.93
CA LEU A 17 -1.65 4.20 -8.94
C LEU A 17 -0.80 5.45 -9.04
N SER A 18 -1.41 6.56 -9.47
CA SER A 18 -0.73 7.86 -9.50
C SER A 18 -0.63 8.47 -8.08
N PRO A 19 0.38 9.32 -7.82
CA PRO A 19 0.57 9.96 -6.51
C PRO A 19 -0.68 10.67 -6.00
N LYS A 20 -1.31 11.50 -6.84
CA LYS A 20 -2.53 12.23 -6.48
C LYS A 20 -3.66 11.33 -5.97
N ILE A 21 -3.93 10.20 -6.65
CA ILE A 21 -4.97 9.27 -6.21
C ILE A 21 -4.53 8.53 -4.94
N ALA A 22 -3.24 8.24 -4.83
CA ALA A 22 -2.64 7.62 -3.67
C ALA A 22 -2.79 8.49 -2.43
N GLU A 23 -2.48 9.78 -2.51
CA GLU A 23 -2.62 10.75 -1.41
C GLU A 23 -4.07 10.86 -0.92
N GLU A 24 -5.04 10.96 -1.83
CA GLU A 24 -6.46 11.09 -1.48
C GLU A 24 -7.02 9.86 -0.77
N LYS A 25 -6.52 8.65 -1.11
CA LYS A 25 -7.14 7.38 -0.69
C LYS A 25 -6.34 6.62 0.35
N LEU A 26 -5.02 6.59 0.26
CA LEU A 26 -4.19 5.71 1.10
C LEU A 26 -4.16 6.16 2.55
N TYR A 27 -4.22 7.47 2.83
CA TYR A 27 -4.26 7.96 4.21
C TYR A 27 -5.43 7.34 5.00
N ASN A 28 -6.60 7.22 4.38
CA ASN A 28 -7.77 6.61 5.02
C ASN A 28 -7.70 5.07 5.10
N LEU A 29 -6.87 4.45 4.27
CA LEU A 29 -6.77 2.99 4.15
C LEU A 29 -5.66 2.39 5.00
N LEU A 30 -4.53 3.09 5.14
CA LEU A 30 -3.33 2.65 5.84
C LEU A 30 -2.97 3.57 7.01
N GLY A 31 -3.21 4.88 6.89
CA GLY A 31 -2.83 5.86 7.93
C GLY A 31 -1.33 5.87 8.20
N ASP A 32 -0.52 5.67 7.16
CA ASP A 32 0.93 5.63 7.23
C ASP A 32 1.51 6.97 6.74
N ASP A 33 1.94 7.79 7.70
CA ASP A 33 2.52 9.10 7.42
C ASP A 33 3.84 8.97 6.64
N ASP A 34 4.67 7.96 6.95
CA ASP A 34 5.94 7.72 6.24
C ASP A 34 5.66 7.41 4.76
N LEU A 35 4.62 6.61 4.47
CA LEU A 35 4.21 6.31 3.10
C LEU A 35 3.75 7.57 2.36
N PHE A 36 3.03 8.45 3.04
CA PHE A 36 2.54 9.70 2.43
C PHE A 36 3.71 10.61 2.04
N ASP A 37 4.68 10.80 2.95
CA ASP A 37 5.89 11.56 2.67
C ASP A 37 6.67 11.00 1.47
N LEU A 38 6.77 9.67 1.38
CA LEU A 38 7.41 9.01 0.24
C LEU A 38 6.66 9.24 -1.08
N ILE A 39 5.32 9.19 -1.07
CA ILE A 39 4.51 9.44 -2.27
C ILE A 39 4.70 10.87 -2.77
N SER A 40 4.65 11.87 -1.87
CA SER A 40 4.84 13.26 -2.24
C SER A 40 6.25 13.51 -2.78
N ALA A 41 7.28 12.90 -2.17
CA ALA A 41 8.65 12.98 -2.68
C ALA A 41 8.81 12.37 -4.08
N GLU A 42 8.11 11.26 -4.36
CA GLU A 42 8.15 10.60 -5.67
C GLU A 42 7.37 11.37 -6.74
N GLU A 43 6.28 12.07 -6.36
CA GLU A 43 5.60 13.03 -7.22
C GLU A 43 6.51 14.21 -7.59
N GLU A 44 7.22 14.79 -6.62
CA GLU A 44 8.14 15.91 -6.88
C GLU A 44 9.28 15.52 -7.84
N LYS A 45 9.75 14.27 -7.74
CA LYS A 45 10.91 13.79 -8.51
C LYS A 45 10.56 13.27 -9.90
N PHE A 46 9.43 12.57 -10.05
CA PHE A 46 9.06 11.87 -11.28
C PHE A 46 7.77 12.40 -11.93
N GLY A 47 7.05 13.28 -11.25
CA GLY A 47 5.79 13.86 -11.71
C GLY A 47 4.57 13.00 -11.39
N ASN A 48 3.41 13.51 -11.77
CA ASN A 48 2.09 12.95 -11.42
C ASN A 48 1.72 11.63 -12.12
N ASP A 49 2.49 11.20 -13.12
CA ASP A 49 2.20 10.00 -13.91
C ASP A 49 3.00 8.77 -13.45
N CYS A 50 3.80 8.89 -12.37
CA CYS A 50 4.55 7.77 -11.83
C CYS A 50 3.62 6.75 -11.14
N ASP A 51 4.01 5.47 -11.13
CA ASP A 51 3.25 4.41 -10.46
C ASP A 51 3.83 4.17 -9.06
N VAL A 52 3.08 4.56 -8.03
CA VAL A 52 3.52 4.47 -6.63
C VAL A 52 3.13 3.15 -5.96
N ARG A 53 2.60 2.16 -6.70
CA ARG A 53 2.24 0.86 -6.11
C ARG A 53 3.40 0.16 -5.41
N ILE A 54 4.64 0.39 -5.85
CA ILE A 54 5.83 -0.16 -5.19
C ILE A 54 6.03 0.40 -3.77
N LEU A 55 5.72 1.69 -3.56
CA LEU A 55 5.79 2.31 -2.24
C LEU A 55 4.71 1.73 -1.31
N VAL A 56 3.51 1.51 -1.86
CA VAL A 56 2.39 0.88 -1.13
C VAL A 56 2.73 -0.55 -0.72
N GLU A 57 3.34 -1.33 -1.62
CA GLU A 57 3.83 -2.68 -1.33
C GLU A 57 4.83 -2.64 -0.16
N SER A 58 5.84 -1.79 -0.26
CA SER A 58 6.91 -1.74 0.75
C SER A 58 6.40 -1.32 2.12
N SER A 59 5.50 -0.32 2.18
CA SER A 59 4.79 0.06 3.41
C SER A 59 3.96 -1.10 3.97
N LEU A 60 3.17 -1.77 3.12
CA LEU A 60 2.33 -2.88 3.55
C LEU A 60 3.15 -4.07 4.05
N SER A 61 4.27 -4.37 3.39
CA SER A 61 5.21 -5.41 3.80
C SER A 61 5.85 -5.08 5.15
N LYS A 62 6.24 -3.82 5.41
CA LYS A 62 6.68 -3.35 6.73
C LYS A 62 5.61 -3.62 7.79
N PHE A 63 4.35 -3.24 7.54
CA PHE A 63 3.25 -3.49 8.48
C PHE A 63 2.97 -4.98 8.75
N LEU A 64 3.04 -5.82 7.71
CA LEU A 64 2.79 -7.26 7.84
C LEU A 64 3.89 -7.97 8.63
N ASN A 65 5.14 -7.51 8.47
CA ASN A 65 6.30 -7.99 9.21
C ASN A 65 6.28 -7.50 10.67
N ASP A 66 5.79 -6.29 10.90
CA ASP A 66 5.71 -5.66 12.23
C ASP A 66 4.38 -5.89 12.95
N LYS A 67 3.65 -6.95 12.56
CA LYS A 67 2.30 -7.24 13.08
C LYS A 67 2.23 -7.39 14.61
N GLU A 68 3.34 -7.77 15.25
CA GLU A 68 3.44 -7.96 16.70
C GLU A 68 3.46 -6.63 17.45
N ASN A 69 3.91 -5.56 16.81
CA ASN A 69 3.93 -4.20 17.36
C ASN A 69 2.67 -3.38 16.98
N ALA A 70 1.69 -4.02 16.32
CA ALA A 70 0.44 -3.36 15.98
C ALA A 70 -0.36 -3.01 17.25
N VAL A 71 -0.75 -1.74 17.38
CA VAL A 71 -1.56 -1.22 18.49
C VAL A 71 -2.87 -2.02 18.69
N LYS A 72 -3.38 -2.62 17.61
CA LYS A 72 -4.56 -3.50 17.63
C LYS A 72 -4.24 -4.80 16.90
N PRO A 73 -4.80 -5.94 17.36
CA PRO A 73 -4.71 -7.20 16.64
C PRO A 73 -5.23 -7.05 15.21
N TRP A 74 -4.53 -7.68 14.28
CA TRP A 74 -4.97 -7.73 12.88
C TRP A 74 -6.22 -8.58 12.73
N ASP A 75 -7.15 -8.10 11.93
CA ASP A 75 -8.22 -8.94 11.40
C ASP A 75 -7.60 -10.00 10.47
N LYS A 76 -7.95 -11.27 10.67
CA LYS A 76 -7.35 -12.39 9.94
C LYS A 76 -7.64 -12.35 8.43
N GLU A 77 -8.85 -11.95 8.04
CA GLU A 77 -9.22 -11.82 6.63
C GLU A 77 -8.51 -10.62 6.01
N ALA A 78 -8.48 -9.48 6.71
CA ALA A 78 -7.76 -8.30 6.26
C ALA A 78 -6.26 -8.58 6.07
N TYR A 79 -5.64 -9.27 7.04
CA TYR A 79 -4.24 -9.67 6.97
C TYR A 79 -3.95 -10.52 5.74
N LYS A 80 -4.79 -11.52 5.46
CA LYS A 80 -4.64 -12.38 4.27
C LYS A 80 -4.79 -11.60 2.96
N ILE A 81 -5.71 -10.64 2.90
CA ILE A 81 -5.86 -9.77 1.73
C ILE A 81 -4.60 -8.94 1.52
N CYS A 82 -4.07 -8.33 2.58
CA CYS A 82 -2.83 -7.55 2.52
C CYS A 82 -1.63 -8.39 2.07
N GLN A 83 -1.49 -9.62 2.59
CA GLN A 83 -0.44 -10.54 2.12
C GLN A 83 -0.56 -10.85 0.62
N ASN A 84 -1.78 -11.03 0.12
CA ASN A 84 -2.00 -11.27 -1.31
C ASN A 84 -1.69 -10.05 -2.17
N ILE A 85 -1.94 -8.84 -1.65
CA ILE A 85 -1.57 -7.60 -2.32
C ILE A 85 -0.04 -7.56 -2.52
N CYS A 86 0.74 -7.74 -1.45
CA CYS A 86 2.21 -7.72 -1.54
C CYS A 86 2.71 -8.74 -2.56
N LYS A 87 2.26 -10.00 -2.48
CA LYS A 87 2.63 -11.04 -3.45
C LYS A 87 2.29 -10.67 -4.90
N SER A 88 1.09 -10.14 -5.14
CA SER A 88 0.66 -9.75 -6.48
C SER A 88 1.51 -8.61 -7.05
N LEU A 89 1.95 -7.69 -6.18
CA LEU A 89 2.81 -6.57 -6.57
C LEU A 89 4.25 -7.05 -6.80
N GLU A 90 4.81 -7.90 -5.94
CA GLU A 90 6.11 -8.53 -6.13
C GLU A 90 6.19 -9.27 -7.48
N GLU A 91 5.18 -10.06 -7.83
CA GLU A 91 5.10 -10.79 -9.11
C GLU A 91 5.08 -9.87 -10.33
N LEU A 92 4.51 -8.66 -10.21
CA LEU A 92 4.49 -7.66 -11.28
C LEU A 92 5.86 -7.04 -11.54
N TYR A 93 6.76 -7.05 -10.54
CA TYR A 93 8.08 -6.43 -10.61
C TYR A 93 9.23 -7.41 -10.87
N ILE A 94 8.96 -8.69 -11.10
CA ILE A 94 10.01 -9.66 -11.45
C ILE A 94 10.63 -9.25 -12.80
N PRO A 95 11.91 -8.83 -12.84
CA PRO A 95 12.57 -8.58 -14.11
C PRO A 95 12.87 -9.93 -14.76
N TYR A 96 12.38 -10.12 -15.99
CA TYR A 96 12.76 -11.25 -16.85
C TYR A 96 14.25 -11.22 -17.19
#